data_AF-A0A8I0LAY2-F1
#
_entry.id   AF-A0A8I0LAY2-F1
#
_cell.length_a   1.000
_cell.length_b   1.000
_cell.length_c   1.000
_cell.angle_alpha   90.00
_cell.angle_beta   90.00
_cell.angle_gamma   90.00
#
_symmetry.space_group_name_H-M   'P 1'
#
loop_
_entity.id
_entity.type
_entity.pdbx_description
1 polymer ?
#
loop_
_entity_poly.entity_id
_entity_poly.type
_entity_poly.pdbx_seq_one_letter_code
_entity_poly.pdbx_strand_id
1 'polypeptide(L)'
;EFEQIKEKSKTNKGILQVSGCMESQKSHLMYGLSGIAPYRLILAEDERRAREIYEDYRFYDRKVYSYPAKDLLFFQADIHGNL
;
A
#
# COMPACT_ATOMS: atom_id res chain seq x y z
N GLU A 1 1.24 -15.37 -15.53
CA GLU A 1 0.18 -14.85 -14.64
C GLU A 1 0.27 -13.34 -14.44
N PHE A 2 1.42 -12.80 -14.02
CA PHE A 2 1.61 -11.34 -13.85
C PHE A 2 1.17 -10.50 -15.06
N GLU A 3 1.60 -10.86 -16.27
CA GLU A 3 1.19 -10.21 -17.52
C GLU A 3 -0.34 -10.08 -17.65
N GLN A 4 -1.08 -11.14 -17.34
CA GLN A 4 -2.54 -11.15 -17.41
C GLN A 4 -3.17 -10.22 -16.37
N ILE A 5 -2.61 -10.18 -15.15
CA ILE A 5 -3.04 -9.25 -14.10
C ILE A 5 -2.79 -7.81 -14.54
N LYS A 6 -1.61 -7.53 -15.13
CA LYS A 6 -1.23 -6.20 -15.61
C LYS A 6 -2.16 -5.71 -16.72
N GLU A 7 -2.46 -6.54 -17.72
CA GLU A 7 -3.39 -6.16 -18.79
C GLU A 7 -4.83 -5.97 -18.28
N LYS A 8 -5.31 -6.85 -17.40
CA LYS A 8 -6.62 -6.67 -16.75
C LYS A 8 -6.66 -5.38 -15.94
N SER A 9 -5.59 -5.04 -15.21
CA SER A 9 -5.53 -3.85 -14.37
C SER A 9 -5.58 -2.54 -15.15
N LYS A 10 -5.15 -2.52 -16.42
CA LYS A 10 -5.24 -1.32 -17.29
C LYS A 10 -6.67 -1.01 -17.73
N THR A 11 -7.50 -2.04 -17.93
CA THR A 11 -8.86 -1.90 -18.47
C THR A 11 -9.94 -1.99 -17.39
N ASN A 12 -9.61 -2.57 -16.24
CA ASN A 12 -10.52 -2.75 -15.13
C ASN A 12 -10.86 -1.42 -14.44
N LYS A 13 -12.16 -1.16 -14.25
CA LYS A 13 -12.70 -0.02 -13.50
C LYS A 13 -13.24 -0.41 -12.11
N GLY A 14 -13.21 -1.70 -11.76
CA GLY A 14 -13.73 -2.24 -10.51
C GLY A 14 -12.64 -2.93 -9.68
N ILE A 15 -13.05 -3.92 -8.89
CA ILE A 15 -12.14 -4.67 -8.02
C ILE A 15 -11.48 -5.80 -8.81
N LEU A 16 -10.14 -5.87 -8.77
CA LEU A 16 -9.38 -7.02 -9.25
C LEU A 16 -8.80 -7.77 -8.05
N GLN A 17 -9.29 -8.97 -7.78
CA GLN A 17 -8.75 -9.83 -6.73
C GLN A 17 -7.60 -10.67 -7.28
N VAL A 18 -6.48 -10.68 -6.56
CA VAL A 18 -5.32 -11.55 -6.82
C VAL A 18 -5.13 -12.43 -5.60
N SER A 19 -5.01 -13.75 -5.80
CA SER A 19 -4.79 -14.75 -4.75
C SER A 19 -3.63 -15.68 -5.12
N GLY A 20 -3.11 -16.44 -4.15
CA GLY A 20 -2.00 -17.38 -4.37
C GLY A 20 -0.62 -16.73 -4.41
N CYS A 21 -0.50 -15.48 -3.95
CA CYS A 21 0.76 -14.76 -3.89
C CYS A 21 1.44 -14.99 -2.53
N MET A 22 2.71 -15.37 -2.54
CA MET A 22 3.53 -15.43 -1.32
C MET A 22 3.81 -14.00 -0.82
N GLU A 23 4.12 -13.87 0.47
CA GLU A 23 4.34 -12.55 1.06
C GLU A 23 5.45 -11.75 0.38
N SER A 24 6.59 -12.40 0.17
CA SER A 24 7.76 -11.82 -0.49
C SER A 24 7.52 -11.40 -1.93
N GLN A 25 6.44 -11.90 -2.56
CA GLN A 25 6.08 -11.56 -3.93
C GLN A 25 5.13 -10.36 -4.01
N LYS A 26 4.48 -9.97 -2.91
CA LYS A 26 3.51 -8.86 -2.92
C LYS A 26 4.18 -7.54 -3.24
N SER A 27 5.33 -7.24 -2.65
CA SER A 27 6.11 -6.02 -2.92
C SER A 27 6.50 -5.94 -4.40
N HIS A 28 7.00 -7.03 -4.96
CA HIS A 28 7.29 -7.14 -6.40
C HIS A 28 6.05 -6.94 -7.27
N LEU A 29 4.92 -7.54 -6.91
CA LEU A 29 3.65 -7.39 -7.64
C LEU A 29 3.15 -5.93 -7.60
N MET A 30 3.13 -5.31 -6.42
CA MET A 30 2.74 -3.92 -6.23
C MET A 30 3.63 -2.97 -7.04
N TYR A 31 4.94 -3.24 -7.10
CA TYR A 31 5.86 -2.47 -7.92
C TYR A 31 5.67 -2.73 -9.41
N GLY A 32 5.45 -3.98 -9.84
CA GLY A 32 5.17 -4.30 -11.24
C GLY A 32 3.90 -3.63 -11.77
N LEU A 33 2.90 -3.44 -10.91
CA LEU A 33 1.65 -2.72 -11.20
C LEU A 33 1.79 -1.20 -11.07
N SER A 34 2.95 -0.69 -10.64
CA SER A 34 3.16 0.72 -10.35
C SER A 34 2.82 1.65 -11.52
N GLY A 35 3.20 1.28 -12.74
CA GLY A 35 3.02 2.11 -13.94
C GLY A 35 1.57 2.27 -14.43
N ILE A 36 0.58 1.67 -13.77
CA ILE A 36 -0.83 1.74 -14.19
C ILE A 36 -1.49 3.06 -13.76
N ALA A 37 -1.07 3.63 -12.63
CA ALA A 37 -1.61 4.87 -12.09
C ALA A 37 -0.49 5.77 -11.55
N PRO A 38 -0.63 7.10 -11.68
CA PRO A 38 0.38 8.05 -11.20
C PRO A 38 0.55 8.02 -9.69
N TYR A 39 -0.52 7.69 -8.95
CA TYR A 39 -0.54 7.60 -7.51
C TYR A 39 -1.11 6.26 -7.05
N ARG A 40 -0.62 5.76 -5.92
CA ARG A 40 -0.98 4.45 -5.38
C ARG A 40 -1.09 4.55 -3.87
N LEU A 41 -2.17 3.99 -3.33
CA LEU A 41 -2.39 3.84 -1.91
C LEU A 41 -2.34 2.34 -1.59
N ILE A 42 -1.39 1.95 -0.74
CA ILE A 42 -1.28 0.59 -0.23
C ILE A 42 -1.85 0.59 1.18
N LEU A 43 -2.89 -0.22 1.40
CA LEU A 43 -3.52 -0.39 2.71
C LEU A 43 -3.15 -1.75 3.27
N ALA A 44 -2.79 -1.77 4.55
CA ALA A 44 -2.48 -2.97 5.30
C ALA A 44 -3.50 -3.17 6.43
N GLU A 45 -3.60 -4.39 6.94
CA GLU A 45 -4.48 -4.75 8.05
C GLU A 45 -4.12 -4.05 9.37
N ASP A 46 -2.83 -3.81 9.60
CA ASP A 46 -2.32 -3.14 10.80
C ASP A 46 -1.00 -2.38 10.50
N GLU A 47 -0.53 -1.64 11.50
CA GLU A 47 0.68 -0.83 11.38
C GLU A 47 1.96 -1.67 11.24
N ARG A 48 2.02 -2.82 11.91
CA ARG A 48 3.17 -3.72 11.79
C ARG A 48 3.31 -4.19 10.35
N ARG A 49 2.20 -4.58 9.73
CA ARG A 49 2.16 -5.02 8.36
C ARG A 49 2.43 -3.89 7.37
N ALA A 50 1.90 -2.70 7.62
CA ALA A 50 2.22 -1.52 6.83
C ALA A 50 3.74 -1.24 6.84
N ARG A 51 4.40 -1.40 7.99
CA ARG A 51 5.85 -1.23 8.15
C ARG A 51 6.64 -2.29 7.37
N GLU A 52 6.28 -3.56 7.49
CA GLU A 52 6.91 -4.66 6.73
C GLU A 52 6.82 -4.39 5.21
N ILE A 53 5.63 -4.03 4.72
CA ILE A 53 5.43 -3.68 3.31
C ILE A 53 6.27 -2.47 2.91
N TYR A 54 6.32 -1.43 3.75
CA TYR A 54 7.10 -0.22 3.48
C TYR A 54 8.60 -0.51 3.36
N GLU A 55 9.14 -1.33 4.25
CA GLU A 55 10.55 -1.73 4.24
C GLU A 55 10.89 -2.54 2.99
N ASP A 56 10.06 -3.54 2.64
CA ASP A 56 10.23 -4.35 1.45
C ASP A 56 10.08 -3.52 0.16
N TYR A 57 9.07 -2.64 0.10
CA TYR A 57 8.80 -1.84 -1.08
C TYR A 57 9.89 -0.80 -1.37
N ARG A 58 10.59 -0.32 -0.32
CA ARG A 58 11.72 0.61 -0.47
C ARG A 58 12.90 0.04 -1.25
N PHE A 59 13.00 -1.29 -1.38
CA PHE A 59 13.96 -1.91 -2.28
C PHE A 59 13.70 -1.54 -3.75
N TYR A 60 12.42 -1.41 -4.13
CA TYR A 60 12.00 -1.12 -5.51
C TYR A 60 11.82 0.37 -5.79
N ASP A 61 11.29 1.13 -4.84
CA ASP A 61 11.05 2.57 -4.98
C ASP A 61 11.39 3.32 -3.70
N ARG A 62 12.33 4.27 -3.80
CA ARG A 62 12.73 5.11 -2.66
C ARG A 62 11.73 6.24 -2.37
N LYS A 63 10.85 6.59 -3.31
CA LYS A 63 9.83 7.65 -3.18
C LYS A 63 8.52 7.12 -2.62
N VAL A 64 8.59 6.31 -1.58
CA VAL A 64 7.43 5.79 -0.83
C VAL A 64 7.40 6.41 0.55
N TYR A 65 6.20 6.69 1.04
CA TYR A 65 5.96 7.30 2.35
C TYR A 65 5.04 6.37 3.17
N SER A 66 5.37 6.19 4.44
CA SER A 66 4.48 5.50 5.39
C SER A 66 3.66 6.55 6.13
N TYR A 67 2.34 6.39 6.13
CA TYR A 67 1.42 7.21 6.90
C TYR A 67 0.89 6.38 8.08
N PRO A 68 1.40 6.60 9.31
CA PRO A 68 0.99 5.80 10.45
C PRO A 68 -0.48 6.05 10.80
N ALA A 69 -1.11 5.08 11.45
CA ALA A 69 -2.42 5.31 12.07
C ALA A 69 -2.31 6.41 13.13
N LYS A 70 -3.39 7.15 13.39
CA LYS A 70 -3.39 8.17 14.45
C LYS A 70 -3.16 7.50 15.81
N ASP A 71 -2.07 7.83 16.49
CA ASP A 71 -1.86 7.49 17.90
C ASP A 71 -2.86 8.21 18.80
N LEU A 72 -3.18 7.59 19.95
CA LEU A 72 -4.08 8.14 20.98
C LEU A 72 -3.67 9.57 21.43
N LEU A 73 -2.37 9.87 21.36
CA LEU A 73 -1.80 11.18 21.69
C LEU A 73 -2.32 12.32 20.80
N PHE A 74 -2.64 12.03 19.52
CA PHE A 74 -3.22 13.03 18.62
C PHE A 74 -4.68 13.35 18.94
N PHE A 75 -5.41 12.39 19.52
CA PHE A 75 -6.78 12.63 19.98
C PHE A 75 -6.81 13.54 21.21
N GLN A 76 -5.84 13.42 22.13
CA GLN A 76 -5.74 14.33 23.28
C GLN A 76 -5.43 15.77 22.86
N ALA A 77 -4.56 15.96 21.86
CA ALA A 77 -4.26 17.29 21.34
C ALA A 77 -5.48 17.96 20.66
N ASP A 78 -6.29 17.21 19.90
CA ASP A 78 -7.52 17.72 19.28
C ASP A 78 -8.62 18.06 20.31
N ILE A 79 -8.68 17.33 21.44
CA ILE A 79 -9.62 17.61 22.54
C ILE A 79 -9.20 18.85 23.34
N HIS A 80 -7.91 19.02 23.61
CA HIS A 80 -7.41 20.15 24.41
C HIS A 80 -7.11 21.41 23.60
N GLY A 81 -6.99 21.31 22.27
CA GLY A 81 -6.73 22.44 21.37
C GLY A 81 -7.99 23.16 20.88
N ASN A 82 -9.19 22.65 21.20
CA ASN A 82 -10.49 23.24 20.84
C ASN A 82 -11.25 23.82 22.06
N LEU A 83 -10.55 24.15 23.15
CA LEU A 83 -11.11 24.89 24.30
C LEU A 83 -10.49 26.29 24.42
#